data_AF-A0A656D4W9-F1
#
_entry.id   AF-A0A656D4W9-F1
#
_cell.length_a   1.000
_cell.length_b   1.000
_cell.length_c   1.000
_cell.angle_alpha   90.00
_cell.angle_beta   90.00
_cell.angle_gamma   90.00
#
_symmetry.space_group_name_H-M   'P 1'
#
loop_
_entity.id
_entity.type
_entity.pdbx_description
1 polymer ?
#
loop_
_entity_poly.entity_id
_entity_poly.type
_entity_poly.pdbx_seq_one_letter_code
_entity_poly.pdbx_strand_id
1 'polypeptide(L)'
;MRKTALFYTSFIFLVIIGLVVAVDLTNSQSQRRFGRNLQVLTEVQSKEQLQKIMEGIADALGVKCNYCHDVNNYASDVKETKKKARVMLKMVMTINRDFINWEGAEVVDCYTCHRGQTKPQIKGALK
;
A
#
# COMPACT_ATOMS: atom_id res chain seq x y z
N MET A 1 -38.56 -32.42 11.98
CA MET A 1 -37.40 -31.81 12.68
C MET A 1 -36.18 -31.58 11.78
N ARG A 2 -35.88 -32.45 10.80
CA ARG A 2 -34.69 -32.30 9.93
C ARG A 2 -34.79 -31.18 8.88
N LYS A 3 -36.00 -30.93 8.36
CA LYS A 3 -36.28 -29.86 7.38
C LYS A 3 -36.20 -28.45 7.98
N THR A 4 -36.68 -28.27 9.21
CA THR A 4 -36.61 -26.99 9.93
C THR A 4 -35.16 -26.59 10.27
N ALA A 5 -34.30 -27.56 10.58
CA ALA A 5 -32.87 -27.33 10.76
C ALA A 5 -32.17 -26.90 9.45
N LEU A 6 -32.52 -27.53 8.30
CA LEU A 6 -32.01 -27.15 6.97
C LEU A 6 -32.39 -25.72 6.56
N PHE A 7 -33.62 -25.29 6.87
CA PHE A 7 -34.05 -23.91 6.62
C PHE A 7 -33.29 -22.91 7.51
N TYR A 8 -33.08 -23.24 8.79
CA TYR A 8 -32.34 -22.38 9.71
C TYR A 8 -30.86 -22.23 9.32
N THR A 9 -30.20 -23.32 8.95
CA THR A 9 -28.80 -23.27 8.49
C THR A 9 -28.65 -22.48 7.20
N SER A 10 -29.61 -22.60 6.27
CA SER A 10 -29.63 -21.83 5.02
C SER A 10 -29.81 -20.33 5.26
N PHE A 11 -30.73 -19.96 6.17
CA PHE A 11 -30.99 -18.56 6.52
C PHE A 11 -29.77 -17.91 7.20
N ILE A 12 -29.12 -18.61 8.13
CA ILE A 12 -27.89 -18.14 8.79
C ILE A 12 -26.77 -17.92 7.75
N PHE A 13 -26.63 -18.83 6.79
CA PHE A 13 -25.61 -18.70 5.74
C PHE A 13 -25.85 -17.47 4.85
N LEU A 14 -27.10 -17.19 4.48
CA LEU A 14 -27.47 -15.99 3.70
C LEU A 14 -27.22 -14.69 4.48
N VAL A 15 -27.52 -14.66 5.78
CA VAL A 15 -27.23 -13.49 6.63
C VAL A 15 -25.73 -13.25 6.75
N ILE A 16 -24.92 -14.31 6.92
CA ILE A 16 -23.45 -14.21 6.97
C ILE A 16 -22.90 -13.71 5.63
N ILE A 17 -23.36 -14.26 4.50
CA ILE A 17 -22.96 -13.78 3.17
C ILE A 17 -23.33 -12.31 2.99
N GLY A 18 -24.54 -11.91 3.38
CA GLY A 18 -24.98 -10.51 3.32
C GLY A 18 -24.09 -9.58 4.14
N LEU A 19 -23.67 -10.02 5.34
CA LEU A 19 -22.78 -9.25 6.20
C LEU A 19 -21.38 -9.10 5.60
N VAL A 20 -20.79 -10.19 5.09
CA VAL A 20 -19.46 -10.17 4.46
C VAL A 20 -19.47 -9.24 3.23
N VAL A 21 -20.48 -9.36 2.37
CA VAL A 21 -20.63 -8.48 1.19
C VAL A 21 -20.78 -7.00 1.58
N ALA A 22 -21.51 -6.70 2.66
CA ALA A 22 -21.63 -5.33 3.16
C ALA A 22 -20.26 -4.76 3.62
N VAL A 23 -19.45 -5.56 4.33
CA VAL A 23 -18.09 -5.16 4.73
C VAL A 23 -17.20 -4.90 3.52
N ASP A 24 -17.18 -5.80 2.52
CA ASP A 24 -16.35 -5.63 1.32
C ASP A 24 -16.72 -4.37 0.50
N LEU A 25 -18.01 -4.06 0.39
CA LEU A 25 -18.49 -2.85 -0.30
C LEU A 25 -18.02 -1.57 0.39
N THR A 26 -18.03 -1.54 1.72
CA THR A 26 -17.52 -0.39 2.48
C THR A 26 -16.01 -0.21 2.30
N ASN A 27 -15.25 -1.30 2.28
CA ASN A 27 -13.81 -1.26 2.04
C ASN A 27 -13.48 -0.75 0.62
N SER A 28 -14.20 -1.25 -0.40
CA SER A 28 -14.07 -0.77 -1.78
C SER A 28 -14.40 0.72 -1.93
N GLN A 29 -15.41 1.24 -1.22
CA GLN A 29 -15.71 2.67 -1.21
C GLN A 29 -14.59 3.49 -0.56
N SER A 30 -13.99 3.01 0.52
CA SER A 30 -12.90 3.72 1.21
C SER A 30 -11.69 3.95 0.29
N GLN A 31 -11.27 2.93 -0.46
CA GLN A 31 -10.14 3.03 -1.39
C GLN A 31 -10.41 4.00 -2.54
N ARG A 32 -11.66 4.14 -2.98
CA ARG A 32 -12.04 5.10 -4.03
C ARG A 32 -11.95 6.56 -3.59
N ARG A 33 -11.91 6.86 -2.28
CA ARG A 33 -12.02 8.24 -1.79
C ARG A 33 -10.77 9.08 -2.00
N PHE A 34 -9.57 8.50 -2.03
CA PHE A 34 -8.33 9.30 -2.01
C PHE A 34 -7.25 8.91 -3.02
N GLY A 35 -7.35 7.75 -3.68
CA GLY A 35 -6.39 7.35 -4.73
C GLY A 35 -6.96 6.26 -5.64
N ARG A 36 -6.90 6.48 -6.95
CA ARG A 36 -7.23 5.43 -7.93
C ARG A 36 -5.95 4.59 -8.12
N ASN A 37 -6.05 3.25 -8.03
CA ASN A 37 -4.94 2.29 -8.19
C ASN A 37 -3.89 2.24 -7.05
N LEU A 38 -4.34 2.28 -5.80
CA LEU A 38 -3.53 1.90 -4.63
C LEU A 38 -3.48 0.37 -4.52
N GLN A 39 -2.27 -0.22 -4.49
CA GLN A 39 -2.09 -1.70 -4.41
C GLN A 39 -1.23 -2.14 -3.22
N VAL A 40 -0.64 -1.19 -2.49
CA VAL A 40 0.26 -1.45 -1.35
C VAL A 40 -0.19 -0.64 -0.15
N LEU A 41 -0.43 0.66 -0.36
CA LEU A 41 -0.97 1.57 0.65
C LEU A 41 -2.52 1.49 0.70
N THR A 42 -3.06 0.29 0.91
CA THR A 42 -4.53 0.05 0.91
C THR A 42 -5.22 0.58 2.16
N GLU A 43 -4.50 0.64 3.28
CA GLU A 43 -5.03 0.99 4.61
C GLU A 43 -4.91 2.49 4.94
N VAL A 44 -4.52 3.33 3.97
CA VAL A 44 -4.38 4.77 4.19
C VAL A 44 -5.75 5.41 4.33
N GLN A 45 -5.97 6.15 5.43
CA GLN A 45 -7.29 6.62 5.83
C GLN A 45 -7.63 8.02 5.30
N SER A 46 -6.64 8.80 4.85
CA SER A 46 -6.85 10.16 4.35
C SER A 46 -5.93 10.53 3.19
N LYS A 47 -6.35 11.54 2.41
CA LYS A 47 -5.55 12.10 1.32
C LYS A 47 -4.27 12.76 1.85
N GLU A 48 -4.36 13.41 3.00
CA GLU A 48 -3.26 14.10 3.65
C GLU A 48 -2.19 13.10 4.09
N GLN A 49 -2.60 11.95 4.64
CA GLN A 49 -1.69 10.86 4.99
C GLN A 49 -1.02 10.29 3.73
N LEU A 50 -1.79 10.05 2.67
CA LEU A 50 -1.24 9.56 1.40
C LEU A 50 -0.22 10.55 0.82
N GLN A 51 -0.54 11.83 0.83
CA GLN A 51 0.32 12.88 0.31
C GLN A 51 1.62 12.98 1.10
N LYS A 52 1.58 12.93 2.44
CA LYS A 52 2.78 12.91 3.29
C LYS A 52 3.70 11.73 2.98
N ILE A 53 3.14 10.54 2.74
CA ILE A 53 3.93 9.37 2.34
C ILE A 53 4.61 9.61 0.99
N MET A 54 3.88 10.16 0.01
CA MET A 54 4.44 10.45 -1.32
C MET A 54 5.54 11.52 -1.29
N GLU A 55 5.35 12.57 -0.48
CA GLU A 55 6.36 13.62 -0.25
C GLU A 55 7.63 13.03 0.39
N GLY A 56 7.48 12.21 1.44
CA GLY A 56 8.63 11.53 2.07
C GLY A 56 9.41 10.62 1.11
N ILE A 57 8.72 9.91 0.21
CA ILE A 57 9.38 9.11 -0.84
C ILE A 57 10.12 10.02 -1.84
N ALA A 58 9.50 11.14 -2.25
CA ALA A 58 10.09 12.07 -3.19
C ALA A 58 11.37 12.71 -2.62
N ASP A 59 11.32 13.16 -1.37
CA ASP A 59 12.45 13.73 -0.64
C ASP A 59 13.57 12.69 -0.47
N ALA A 60 13.21 11.46 -0.11
CA ALA A 60 14.18 10.38 0.09
C ALA A 60 14.99 10.05 -1.17
N LEU A 61 14.39 10.23 -2.35
CA LEU A 61 14.99 10.00 -3.65
C LEU A 61 15.59 11.27 -4.29
N GLY A 62 15.36 12.45 -3.70
CA GLY A 62 15.79 13.74 -4.25
C GLY A 62 15.08 14.12 -5.55
N VAL A 63 13.79 13.78 -5.68
CA VAL A 63 13.01 13.98 -6.91
C VAL A 63 11.71 14.72 -6.66
N LYS A 64 11.03 15.13 -7.74
CA LYS A 64 9.67 15.68 -7.70
C LYS A 64 8.62 14.63 -8.11
N CYS A 65 7.35 14.88 -7.83
CA CYS A 65 6.24 13.96 -8.08
C CYS A 65 6.18 13.45 -9.52
N ASN A 66 6.52 14.30 -10.50
CA ASN A 66 6.54 13.95 -11.92
C ASN A 66 7.64 12.94 -12.31
N TYR A 67 8.56 12.59 -11.41
CA TYR A 67 9.52 11.51 -11.65
C TYR A 67 8.82 10.14 -11.71
N CYS A 68 7.86 9.91 -10.81
CA CYS A 68 7.09 8.67 -10.73
C CYS A 68 5.69 8.81 -11.37
N HIS A 69 5.05 9.95 -11.24
CA HIS A 69 3.66 10.13 -11.68
C HIS A 69 3.53 10.81 -13.03
N ASP A 70 2.47 10.47 -13.75
CA ASP A 70 1.84 11.37 -14.71
C ASP A 70 1.02 12.39 -13.93
N VAL A 71 1.36 13.68 -14.06
CA VAL A 71 0.71 14.77 -13.32
C VAL A 71 -0.75 14.98 -13.73
N ASN A 72 -1.12 14.53 -14.93
CA ASN A 72 -2.51 14.56 -15.39
C ASN A 72 -3.30 13.34 -14.93
N ASN A 73 -2.61 12.25 -14.55
CA ASN A 73 -3.23 11.02 -14.09
C ASN A 73 -2.32 10.25 -13.11
N TYR A 74 -2.40 10.62 -11.83
CA TYR A 74 -1.60 9.99 -10.76
C TYR A 74 -1.82 8.48 -10.62
N ALA A 75 -2.98 7.97 -11.06
CA ALA A 75 -3.34 6.56 -11.03
C ALA A 75 -2.61 5.73 -12.09
N SER A 76 -2.17 6.37 -13.17
CA SER A 76 -1.47 5.74 -14.29
C SER A 76 -0.21 5.02 -13.84
N ASP A 77 0.03 3.82 -14.36
CA ASP A 77 1.28 3.07 -14.20
C ASP A 77 2.14 3.16 -15.47
N VAL A 78 1.95 4.19 -16.32
CA VAL A 78 2.74 4.37 -17.56
C VAL A 78 4.24 4.54 -17.30
N LYS A 79 4.62 5.06 -16.14
CA LYS A 79 6.02 5.26 -15.76
C LYS A 79 6.56 4.06 -14.99
N GLU A 80 7.62 3.46 -15.52
CA GLU A 80 8.33 2.33 -14.89
C GLU A 80 8.88 2.67 -13.50
N THR A 81 9.22 3.93 -13.24
CA THR A 81 9.67 4.42 -11.93
C THR A 81 8.61 4.19 -10.84
N LYS A 82 7.32 4.39 -11.14
CA LYS A 82 6.23 4.09 -10.19
C LYS A 82 6.08 2.60 -9.92
N LYS A 83 6.19 1.76 -10.96
CA LYS A 83 6.15 0.29 -10.79
C LYS A 83 7.31 -0.18 -9.90
N LYS A 84 8.52 0.32 -10.12
CA LYS A 84 9.69 0.03 -9.27
C LYS A 84 9.50 0.53 -7.85
N ALA A 85 9.01 1.76 -7.67
CA ALA A 85 8.71 2.31 -6.34
C ALA A 85 7.72 1.44 -5.57
N ARG A 86 6.72 0.85 -6.26
CA ARG A 86 5.77 -0.09 -5.64
C ARG A 86 6.44 -1.36 -5.11
N VAL A 87 7.42 -1.88 -5.83
CA VAL A 87 8.23 -3.04 -5.38
C VAL A 87 9.09 -2.63 -4.17
N MET A 88 9.75 -1.48 -4.23
CA MET A 88 10.59 -0.98 -3.13
C MET A 88 9.77 -0.70 -1.87
N LEU A 89 8.55 -0.17 -2.01
CA LEU A 89 7.66 0.06 -0.88
C LEU A 89 7.29 -1.25 -0.20
N LYS A 90 6.95 -2.30 -0.97
CA LYS A 90 6.74 -3.65 -0.41
C LYS A 90 7.99 -4.15 0.30
N MET A 91 9.18 -3.98 -0.29
CA MET A 91 10.44 -4.41 0.30
C MET A 91 10.68 -3.72 1.66
N VAL A 92 10.57 -2.39 1.74
CA VAL A 92 10.76 -1.65 3.00
C VAL A 92 9.75 -2.07 4.06
N MET A 93 8.47 -2.19 3.70
CA MET A 93 7.44 -2.66 4.62
C MET A 93 7.72 -4.07 5.15
N THR A 94 8.17 -4.97 4.28
CA THR A 94 8.60 -6.33 4.66
C THR A 94 9.83 -6.29 5.56
N ILE A 95 10.86 -5.50 5.25
CA ILE A 95 12.05 -5.37 6.09
C ILE A 95 11.65 -4.95 7.51
N ASN A 96 10.85 -3.89 7.62
CA ASN A 96 10.43 -3.39 8.93
C ASN A 96 9.57 -4.40 9.69
N ARG A 97 8.59 -5.02 9.02
CA ARG A 97 7.69 -5.98 9.66
C ARG A 97 8.40 -7.26 10.12
N ASP A 98 9.26 -7.81 9.26
CA ASP A 98 9.80 -9.17 9.47
C ASP A 98 11.16 -9.14 10.19
N PHE A 99 11.92 -8.05 10.05
CA PHE A 99 13.29 -7.96 10.54
C PHE A 99 13.58 -6.78 11.45
N ILE A 100 12.69 -5.78 11.59
CA ILE A 100 12.89 -4.61 12.46
C ILE A 100 11.63 -4.35 13.28
N ASN A 101 11.25 -5.36 14.06
CA ASN A 101 9.97 -5.42 14.76
C ASN A 101 10.10 -5.49 16.29
N TRP A 102 11.30 -5.20 16.83
CA TRP A 102 11.51 -5.10 18.27
C TRP A 102 11.19 -3.70 18.79
N GLU A 103 10.95 -3.61 20.10
CA GLU A 103 10.64 -2.36 20.77
C GLU A 103 11.82 -1.38 20.72
N GLY A 104 11.55 -0.13 20.35
CA GLY A 104 12.58 0.91 20.22
C GLY A 104 13.43 0.85 18.95
N ALA A 105 13.13 -0.05 18.00
CA ALA A 105 13.86 -0.13 16.75
C ALA A 105 13.67 1.13 15.88
N GLU A 106 14.76 1.64 15.31
CA GLU A 106 14.69 2.59 14.20
C GLU A 106 14.33 1.83 12.92
N VAL A 107 13.16 2.14 12.35
CA VAL A 107 12.71 1.53 11.10
C VAL A 107 13.52 2.05 9.91
N VAL A 108 13.71 1.19 8.91
CA VAL A 108 14.30 1.64 7.64
C VAL A 108 13.25 2.33 6.78
N ASP A 109 13.70 3.30 6.01
CA ASP A 109 12.90 4.00 5.02
C ASP A 109 13.63 4.10 3.68
N CYS A 110 13.05 4.81 2.73
CA CYS A 110 13.69 5.03 1.44
C CYS A 110 15.02 5.77 1.57
N TYR A 111 15.14 6.71 2.50
CA TYR A 111 16.32 7.57 2.66
C TYR A 111 17.54 6.80 3.19
N THR A 112 17.30 5.79 4.03
CA THR A 112 18.33 4.89 4.57
C THR A 112 19.28 4.40 3.47
N CYS A 113 18.72 4.00 2.32
CA CYS A 113 19.48 3.51 1.16
C CYS A 113 19.68 4.58 0.08
N HIS A 114 18.64 5.34 -0.28
CA HIS A 114 18.68 6.27 -1.41
C HIS A 114 19.46 7.55 -1.12
N ARG A 115 19.45 8.03 0.12
CA ARG A 115 20.20 9.21 0.57
C ARG A 115 20.06 10.41 -0.36
N GLY A 116 18.83 10.70 -0.80
CA GLY A 116 18.52 11.81 -1.71
C GLY A 116 18.89 11.55 -3.18
N GLN A 117 19.09 10.29 -3.58
CA GLN A 117 19.43 9.93 -4.96
C GLN A 117 18.52 8.83 -5.50
N THR A 118 18.20 8.89 -6.79
CA THR A 118 17.36 7.87 -7.46
C THR A 118 17.98 6.48 -7.51
N LYS A 119 19.30 6.37 -7.32
CA LYS A 119 20.04 5.11 -7.25
C LYS A 119 20.83 5.07 -5.94
N PRO A 120 20.62 4.03 -5.10
CA PRO A 120 21.44 3.84 -3.91
C PRO A 120 22.93 3.73 -4.27
N GLN A 121 23.77 4.41 -3.50
CA GLN A 121 25.22 4.37 -3.66
C GLN A 121 25.77 3.17 -2.87
N ILE A 122 25.84 2.01 -3.52
CA ILE A 122 26.34 0.78 -2.91
C ILE A 122 27.81 0.62 -3.27
N LYS A 123 28.70 0.65 -2.28
CA LYS A 123 30.10 0.26 -2.48
C LYS A 123 30.20 -1.27 -2.56
N GLY A 124 30.82 -1.78 -3.63
CA GLY A 124 31.10 -3.20 -3.77
C GLY A 124 29.89 -4.08 -4.14
N ALA A 125 28.91 -3.54 -4.88
CA ALA A 125 27.83 -4.36 -5.43
C ALA A 125 28.43 -5.46 -6.34
N LEU A 126 28.52 -6.68 -5.80
CA LEU A 126 28.87 -7.86 -6.55
C LEU A 126 27.73 -8.13 -7.53
N LYS A 127 28.05 -8.07 -8.83
CA LYS A 127 27.15 -8.51 -9.89
C LYS A 127 27.16 -10.03 -10.00
#